data_AF-A0A4P5VBP3-F1
#
_entry.id   AF-A0A4P5VBP3-F1
#
_cell.length_a   1.000
_cell.length_b   1.000
_cell.length_c   1.000
_cell.angle_alpha   90.00
_cell.angle_beta   90.00
_cell.angle_gamma   90.00
#
_symmetry.space_group_name_H-M   'P 1'
#
loop_
_entity.id
_entity.type
_entity.pdbx_description
1 polymer ?
#
loop_
_entity_poly.entity_id
_entity_poly.type
_entity_poly.pdbx_seq_one_letter_code
_entity_poly.pdbx_strand_id
1 'polypeptide(L)' 'MSTVVIHWPHGRSSTATCGSDWLLAAQAAGFSIPTGCLGGSCGACEIDVNGQTVRACIATVPASRSGELSVELSVDPSW' A
#
# COMPACT_ATOMS: atom_id res chain seq x y z
N MET A 1 -9.94 2.07 -17.29
CA MET A 1 -9.13 2.04 -16.06
C MET A 1 -9.72 0.97 -15.16
N SER A 2 -8.94 -0.04 -14.78
CA SER A 2 -9.39 -1.11 -13.87
C SER A 2 -9.24 -0.68 -12.41
N THR A 3 -10.17 -1.09 -11.56
CA THR A 3 -10.13 -0.84 -10.12
C THR A 3 -9.86 -2.13 -9.36
N VAL A 4 -9.26 -2.00 -8.17
CA VAL A 4 -9.02 -3.10 -7.23
C VAL A 4 -9.56 -2.72 -5.86
N VAL A 5 -10.01 -3.72 -5.11
CA VAL A 5 -10.30 -3.60 -3.69
C VAL A 5 -9.01 -3.81 -2.92
N ILE A 6 -8.71 -2.91 -1.99
CA ILE A 6 -7.56 -2.98 -1.11
C ILE A 6 -8.06 -3.21 0.30
N HIS A 7 -7.61 -4.30 0.93
CA HIS A 7 -7.80 -4.58 2.34
C HIS A 7 -6.61 -4.06 3.11
N TRP A 8 -6.86 -3.18 4.06
CA TRP A 8 -5.85 -2.53 4.88
C TRP A 8 -5.84 -3.13 6.30
N PRO A 9 -4.78 -2.87 7.09
CA PRO A 9 -4.74 -3.28 8.48
C PRO A 9 -5.95 -2.77 9.28
N HIS A 10 -6.29 -3.50 10.34
CA HIS A 10 -7.41 -3.19 11.24
C HIS A 10 -8.79 -3.25 10.56
N GLY A 11 -8.96 -4.10 9.54
CA GLY A 11 -10.26 -4.38 8.92
C GLY A 11 -10.79 -3.26 8.03
N ARG A 12 -9.92 -2.32 7.63
CA ARG A 12 -10.30 -1.23 6.71
C ARG A 12 -10.24 -1.72 5.27
N SER A 13 -11.04 -1.14 4.39
CA SER A 13 -11.00 -1.47 2.96
C SER A 13 -11.35 -0.26 2.11
N SER A 14 -10.76 -0.16 0.93
CA SER A 14 -11.09 0.88 -0.06
C SER A 14 -11.00 0.34 -1.47
N THR A 15 -11.52 1.10 -2.44
CA THR A 15 -11.34 0.82 -3.86
C THR A 15 -10.40 1.86 -4.45
N ALA A 16 -9.43 1.42 -5.25
CA ALA A 16 -8.49 2.30 -5.94
C ALA A 16 -8.36 1.93 -7.41
N THR A 17 -8.02 2.92 -8.24
CA THR A 17 -7.68 2.69 -9.64
C THR A 17 -6.27 2.11 -9.72
N CYS A 18 -6.06 1.12 -10.60
CA CYS A 18 -4.72 0.61 -10.87
C CYS A 18 -3.85 1.75 -11.43
N GLY A 19 -2.66 1.93 -10.89
CA GLY A 19 -1.75 3.03 -11.21
C GLY A 19 -1.88 4.26 -10.29
N SER A 20 -2.85 4.29 -9.37
CA SER A 20 -2.93 5.35 -8.35
C SER A 20 -1.79 5.27 -7.33
N ASP A 21 -1.43 6.40 -6.72
CA ASP A 21 -0.45 6.46 -5.63
C ASP A 21 -0.94 5.70 -4.38
N TRP A 22 -0.07 4.90 -3.78
CA TRP A 22 -0.40 4.16 -2.57
C TRP A 22 -0.74 5.07 -1.38
N LEU A 23 -0.04 6.20 -1.24
CA LEU A 23 -0.30 7.14 -0.15
C LEU A 23 -1.71 7.75 -0.25
N LEU A 24 -2.17 8.05 -1.47
CA LEU A 24 -3.51 8.56 -1.71
C LEU A 24 -4.57 7.48 -1.46
N ALA A 25 -4.33 6.25 -1.94
CA ALA A 25 -5.24 5.12 -1.72
C ALA A 25 -5.41 4.79 -0.23
N ALA A 26 -4.32 4.86 0.55
CA ALA A 26 -4.33 4.68 2.01
C ALA A 26 -5.13 5.79 2.71
N GLN A 27 -4.86 7.05 2.36
CA GLN A 27 -5.56 8.20 2.94
C GLN A 27 -7.07 8.12 2.69
N ALA A 28 -7.49 7.70 1.48
CA ALA A 28 -8.90 7.49 1.15
C ALA A 28 -9.58 6.41 2.01
N ALA A 29 -8.81 5.45 2.53
CA ALA A 29 -9.28 4.42 3.47
C ALA A 29 -9.18 4.86 4.95
N GLY A 30 -8.76 6.10 5.21
CA GLY A 30 -8.44 6.57 6.56
C GLY A 30 -7.21 5.91 7.18
N PHE A 31 -6.41 5.19 6.39
CA PHE A 31 -5.15 4.56 6.79
C PHE A 31 -3.97 5.46 6.47
N SER A 32 -2.94 5.46 7.32
CA SER A 32 -1.74 6.27 7.11
C SER A 32 -0.55 5.35 7.02
N ILE A 33 0.09 5.34 5.85
CA ILE A 33 1.38 4.68 5.66
C ILE A 33 2.45 5.65 6.22
N PRO A 34 3.33 5.20 7.12
CA PRO A 34 4.42 6.05 7.60
C PRO A 34 5.30 6.52 6.45
N THR A 35 5.87 7.71 6.57
CA THR A 35 6.76 8.28 5.54
C THR A 35 7.92 9.01 6.18
N GLY A 36 9.05 9.06 5.47
CA GLY A 36 10.23 9.84 5.88
C GLY A 36 10.76 10.68 4.73
N CYS A 37 11.53 10.06 3.81
CA CYS A 37 12.21 10.78 2.74
C CYS A 37 11.36 11.07 1.49
N LEU A 38 10.22 10.39 1.31
CA LEU A 38 9.39 10.41 0.09
C LEU A 38 10.14 10.04 -1.23
N GLY A 39 11.36 9.54 -1.14
CA GLY A 39 12.15 9.01 -2.27
C GLY A 39 12.42 7.52 -2.19
N GLY A 40 11.77 6.81 -1.25
CA GLY A 40 11.91 5.36 -1.04
C GLY A 40 13.20 4.91 -0.35
N SER A 41 14.25 5.72 -0.28
CA SER A 41 15.56 5.30 0.26
C SER A 41 15.55 4.94 1.75
N CYS A 42 14.65 5.53 2.55
CA CYS A 42 14.64 5.36 4.00
C CYS A 42 13.81 4.16 4.51
N GLY A 43 13.10 3.43 3.64
CA GLY A 43 12.27 2.27 4.03
C GLY A 43 11.00 2.59 4.84
N ALA A 44 10.85 3.79 5.42
CA ALA A 44 9.70 4.13 6.27
C ALA A 44 8.31 3.94 5.62
N CYS A 45 8.23 3.96 4.28
CA CYS A 45 7.00 3.79 3.52
C CYS A 45 6.76 2.35 3.04
N GLU A 46 7.45 1.37 3.63
CA GLU A 46 7.32 -0.03 3.24
C GLU A 46 6.01 -0.65 3.75
N ILE A 47 5.31 -1.28 2.82
CA ILE A 47 4.10 -2.07 3.07
C ILE A 47 4.24 -3.40 2.33
N ASP A 48 3.65 -4.45 2.86
CA ASP A 48 3.57 -5.73 2.18
C ASP A 48 2.24 -5.83 1.45
N VAL A 49 2.31 -6.05 0.14
CA VAL A 49 1.15 -6.19 -0.75
C VAL A 49 1.11 -7.63 -1.23
N ASN A 50 0.15 -8.42 -0.74
CA ASN A 50 0.06 -9.86 -0.99
C ASN A 50 1.40 -10.60 -0.74
N GLY A 51 2.11 -10.22 0.32
CA GLY A 51 3.41 -10.81 0.69
C GLY A 51 4.62 -10.28 -0.08
N GLN A 52 4.46 -9.23 -0.91
CA GLN A 52 5.58 -8.54 -1.54
C GLN A 52 5.76 -7.14 -0.96
N THR A 53 6.94 -6.87 -0.40
CA THR A 53 7.28 -5.55 0.12
C THR A 53 7.42 -4.54 -1.01
N VAL A 54 6.72 -3.41 -0.90
CA VAL A 54 6.82 -2.28 -1.81
C VAL A 54 7.02 -0.99 -1.05
N ARG A 55 7.68 -0.02 -1.69
CA ARG A 55 7.85 1.34 -1.16
C ARG A 55 6.72 2.22 -1.63
N ALA A 56 5.69 2.37 -0.79
CA ALA A 56 4.44 3.06 -1.13
C ALA A 56 4.64 4.49 -1.66
N CYS A 57 5.67 5.18 -1.18
CA CYS A 57 5.95 6.56 -1.54
C CYS A 57 6.50 6.75 -2.97
N ILE A 58 6.90 5.69 -3.67
CA ILE A 58 7.40 5.75 -5.06
C ILE A 58 6.77 4.68 -5.98
N ALA A 59 5.85 3.88 -5.46
CA ALA A 59 5.16 2.82 -6.19
C ALA A 59 3.69 3.18 -6.39
N THR A 60 3.04 2.49 -7.32
CA THR A 60 1.61 2.65 -7.60
C THR A 60 0.85 1.34 -7.36
N VAL A 61 -0.47 1.46 -7.19
CA VAL A 61 -1.37 0.32 -6.98
C VAL A 61 -1.37 -0.59 -8.22
N PRO A 62 -0.95 -1.87 -8.11
CA PRO A 62 -0.91 -2.77 -9.26
C PRO A 62 -2.31 -3.28 -9.61
N ALA A 63 -2.44 -3.81 -10.83
CA ALA A 63 -3.59 -4.65 -11.15
C ALA A 63 -3.47 -6.01 -10.44
N SER A 64 -4.61 -6.57 -10.04
CA SER A 64 -4.70 -7.91 -9.45
C SER A 64 -5.67 -8.76 -10.26
N ARG A 65 -5.31 -10.03 -10.53
CA ARG A 65 -6.18 -10.96 -11.26
C ARG A 65 -7.45 -11.29 -10.46
N SER A 66 -7.36 -11.33 -9.13
CA SER A 66 -8.53 -11.50 -8.25
C SER A 66 -9.36 -10.23 -8.12
N GLY A 67 -8.82 -9.07 -8.52
CA GLY A 67 -9.41 -7.76 -8.24
C GLY A 67 -9.16 -7.27 -6.81
N GLU A 68 -8.40 -8.03 -6.01
CA GLU A 68 -8.17 -7.76 -4.59
C GLU A 68 -6.68 -7.70 -4.25
N LEU A 69 -6.33 -6.83 -3.31
CA LEU A 69 -5.01 -6.68 -2.71
C LEU A 69 -5.15 -6.67 -1.18
N SER A 70 -4.28 -7.40 -0.49
CA SER A 70 -4.15 -7.34 0.97
C SER A 70 -2.87 -6.61 1.34
N VAL A 71 -3.01 -5.61 2.22
CA VAL A 71 -1.91 -4.75 2.66
C VAL A 71 -1.63 -4.96 4.14
N GLU A 72 -0.37 -5.15 4.48
CA GLU A 72 0.16 -5.17 5.84
C GLU A 72 1.27 -4.13 5.99
N LEU A 73 1.51 -3.67 7.23
CA LEU A 73 2.69 -2.86 7.50
C LEU A 73 3.90 -3.80 7.49
N SER A 74 4.94 -3.44 6.74
CA SER A 74 6.20 -4.18 6.78
C SER A 74 6.77 -4.07 8.20
N VAL A 75 6.84 -5.20 8.90
CA VAL A 75 7.50 -5.28 10.20
C VAL A 75 8.81 -6.00 9.95
N ASP A 76 9.91 -5.25 9.96
CA ASP A 76 11.22 -5.88 10.02
C ASP A 76 11.37 -6.51 11.41
N PRO A 77 11.48 -7.83 11.58
CA PRO A 77 11.49 -8.48 12.90
C PRO A 77 12.83 -8.31 13.64
N SER A 78 13.77 -7.55 13.06
CA SER A 78 15.15 -7.41 13.54
C SER A 78 15.40 -6.19 14.44
N TRP A 79 14.35 -5.49 14.90
CA TRP A 79 14.42 -4.41 15.88
C TRP A 79 13.52 -4.64 17.10
#